data_AF-A0A842CK35-F1
#
_entry.id   AF-A0A842CK35-F1
#
_cell.length_a   1.000
_cell.length_b   1.000
_cell.length_c   1.000
_cell.angle_alpha   90.00
_cell.angle_beta   90.00
_cell.angle_gamma   90.00
#
_symmetry.space_group_name_H-M   'P 1'
#
loop_
_entity.id
_entity.type
_entity.pdbx_description
1 polymer ?
#
loop_
_entity_poly.entity_id
_entity_poly.type
_entity_poly.pdbx_seq_one_letter_code
_entity_poly.pdbx_strand_id
1 'polypeptide(L)'
;MITDFMPLQVLPKLSDLNIQFCGVADYRGIENFSTLKYFIATGQYVGYGVPINSTIKSSALSYDEAAQTLYVPFSLMTGRTINFDGFVPNFTTSTSTSDTFFVLNDTQVDGSRLSVTAEGLTVSNVTKADFASLNNMTYNARINLPAGSYAAPSHMTLSNYKISTPMYKHSFAIEHSLKITADDAIKYIQNEPLTENQFLQDIGAMTDDGTAVSSDFADVVDFGIPGVYVVTLNAENSAGLRATPVQVEVTILQKPVITATDKISYAKDASKTEGEFLADIAAVTNDGSVITSDFVDVVDFTTPGDYTVTLQAESGDGVKAETVQIVVTIEAKDEPIDPVDPIDPVNPVDPVDPVDPIDPVDPVDPVDPVDPIDPVNPVDPVDPVDPIDPVTPTTPEGVVPIDSVPIFDDVIIGSGSDPMFVIPAGMNVTDPIAQQNVASGKTQLPKTGDSLPFENIILGGLFIGASFLFLRRKKLMQR
;
A
#
# COMPACT_ATOMS: atom_id res chain seq x y z
N MET A 1 19.45 30.89 -1.48
CA MET A 1 20.57 30.18 -0.83
C MET A 1 21.12 29.14 -1.80
N ILE A 2 22.43 28.89 -1.80
CA ILE A 2 23.03 27.82 -2.61
C ILE A 2 22.75 26.47 -1.94
N THR A 3 22.35 25.45 -2.70
CA THR A 3 22.05 24.11 -2.17
C THR A 3 22.96 23.01 -2.73
N ASP A 4 23.69 23.30 -3.81
CA ASP A 4 24.65 22.39 -4.42
C ASP A 4 25.87 23.17 -4.89
N PHE A 5 27.06 22.66 -4.55
CA PHE A 5 28.35 23.23 -4.94
C PHE A 5 29.11 22.35 -5.92
N MET A 6 28.65 21.12 -6.20
CA MET A 6 29.33 20.16 -7.07
C MET A 6 29.60 20.66 -8.48
N PRO A 7 28.76 21.50 -9.12
CA PRO A 7 29.06 22.08 -10.43
C PRO A 7 30.37 22.88 -10.47
N LEU A 8 30.88 23.37 -9.33
CA LEU A 8 32.13 24.12 -9.25
C LEU A 8 33.38 23.24 -9.40
N GLN A 9 33.25 21.91 -9.42
CA GLN A 9 34.38 20.98 -9.52
C GLN A 9 35.19 21.15 -10.83
N VAL A 10 34.58 21.76 -11.84
CA VAL A 10 35.22 22.05 -13.13
C VAL A 10 36.26 23.17 -13.05
N LEU A 11 36.31 23.93 -11.95
CA LEU A 11 37.22 25.07 -11.79
C LEU A 11 38.63 24.59 -11.41
N PRO A 12 39.62 24.64 -12.32
CA PRO A 12 40.91 23.96 -12.15
C PRO A 12 41.85 24.65 -11.15
N LYS A 13 41.45 25.80 -10.60
CA LYS A 13 42.25 26.62 -9.66
C LYS A 13 41.49 26.96 -8.38
N LEU A 14 40.35 26.31 -8.12
CA LEU A 14 39.53 26.61 -6.95
C LEU A 14 40.21 26.03 -5.70
N SER A 15 40.92 26.88 -4.95
CA SER A 15 41.61 26.49 -3.72
C SER A 15 40.80 26.73 -2.45
N ASP A 16 39.86 27.66 -2.49
CA ASP A 16 39.12 28.15 -1.33
C ASP A 16 37.64 28.29 -1.72
N LEU A 17 36.76 27.65 -0.96
CA LEU A 17 35.32 27.73 -1.15
C LEU A 17 34.65 28.03 0.20
N ASN A 18 34.00 29.19 0.28
CA ASN A 18 33.19 29.59 1.42
C ASN A 18 31.71 29.65 1.00
N ILE A 19 30.91 28.79 1.63
CA ILE A 19 29.47 28.65 1.44
C ILE A 19 28.76 28.60 2.79
N GLN A 20 29.25 29.32 3.80
CA GLN A 20 28.59 29.43 5.10
C GLN A 20 27.14 29.92 4.97
N PHE A 21 26.27 29.46 5.87
CA PHE A 21 24.88 29.92 5.94
C PHE A 21 24.07 29.77 4.64
N CYS A 22 24.48 28.83 3.79
CA CYS A 22 23.75 28.42 2.59
C CYS A 22 22.73 27.30 2.96
N GLY A 23 22.40 26.40 2.05
CA GLY A 23 21.47 25.30 2.27
C GLY A 23 21.98 23.96 1.75
N VAL A 24 23.30 23.74 1.77
CA VAL A 24 23.93 22.51 1.27
C VAL A 24 23.75 21.37 2.27
N ALA A 25 23.34 20.20 1.77
CA ALA A 25 23.16 18.99 2.58
C ALA A 25 24.11 17.85 2.21
N ASP A 26 24.49 17.73 0.94
CA ASP A 26 25.29 16.61 0.44
C ASP A 26 26.73 17.04 0.12
N TYR A 27 27.69 16.38 0.77
CA TYR A 27 29.12 16.63 0.57
C TYR A 27 29.84 15.50 -0.20
N ARG A 28 29.10 14.48 -0.66
CA ARG A 28 29.68 13.36 -1.44
C ARG A 28 30.17 13.85 -2.79
N GLY A 29 31.39 13.45 -3.15
CA GLY A 29 32.05 13.92 -4.39
C GLY A 29 32.91 15.17 -4.21
N ILE A 30 32.99 15.76 -3.00
CA ILE A 30 33.95 16.84 -2.72
C ILE A 30 35.40 16.43 -2.98
N GLU A 31 35.70 15.12 -2.96
CA GLU A 31 37.01 14.56 -3.32
C GLU A 31 37.42 14.83 -4.77
N ASN A 32 36.48 15.14 -5.66
CA ASN A 32 36.76 15.51 -7.04
C ASN A 32 37.39 16.91 -7.16
N PHE A 33 37.31 17.73 -6.11
CA PHE A 33 37.92 19.05 -6.07
C PHE A 33 39.42 18.96 -5.72
N SER A 34 40.20 18.41 -6.65
CA SER A 34 41.63 18.12 -6.45
C SER A 34 42.52 19.31 -6.03
N THR A 35 42.08 20.55 -6.26
CA THR A 35 42.83 21.76 -5.89
C THR A 35 42.30 22.48 -4.65
N LEU A 36 41.16 22.05 -4.11
CA LEU A 36 40.48 22.68 -2.98
C LEU A 36 41.22 22.34 -1.68
N LYS A 37 41.58 23.38 -0.93
CA LYS A 37 42.36 23.27 0.31
C LYS A 37 41.59 23.75 1.53
N TYR A 38 40.66 24.67 1.31
CA TYR A 38 39.82 25.29 2.35
C TYR A 38 38.36 25.23 1.92
N PHE A 39 37.56 24.56 2.74
CA PHE A 39 36.13 24.41 2.53
C PHE A 39 35.39 24.82 3.81
N ILE A 40 34.71 25.96 3.74
CA ILE A 40 33.99 26.54 4.87
C ILE A 40 32.49 26.54 4.55
N ALA A 41 31.77 25.60 5.16
CA ALA A 41 30.34 25.38 5.02
C ALA A 41 29.63 25.33 6.39
N THR A 42 30.17 25.97 7.41
CA THR A 42 29.53 26.04 8.73
C THR A 42 28.14 26.67 8.66
N GLY A 43 27.18 26.09 9.39
CA GLY A 43 25.88 26.70 9.64
C GLY A 43 24.91 26.64 8.46
N GLN A 44 24.86 25.53 7.70
CA GLN A 44 23.88 25.38 6.61
C GLN A 44 22.43 25.39 7.13
N TYR A 45 21.53 26.01 6.38
CA TYR A 45 20.08 26.05 6.57
C TYR A 45 19.39 25.21 5.49
N VAL A 46 19.52 23.89 5.61
CA VAL A 46 18.95 22.93 4.66
C VAL A 46 17.42 23.02 4.69
N GLY A 47 16.79 23.18 3.52
CA GLY A 47 15.34 23.28 3.39
C GLY A 47 14.74 24.66 3.67
N TYR A 48 15.56 25.70 3.89
CA TYR A 48 15.08 27.06 4.12
C TYR A 48 14.95 27.87 2.83
N GLY A 49 16.03 27.94 2.03
CA GLY A 49 16.02 28.71 0.78
C GLY A 49 15.35 27.97 -0.37
N VAL A 50 15.47 26.64 -0.40
CA VAL A 50 14.75 25.75 -1.30
C VAL A 50 13.99 24.78 -0.40
N PRO A 51 12.67 24.96 -0.22
CA PRO A 51 11.87 24.13 0.68
C PRO A 51 11.93 22.65 0.30
N ILE A 52 12.04 21.79 1.31
CA ILE A 52 11.88 20.35 1.15
C ILE A 52 10.46 20.03 1.58
N ASN A 53 9.65 19.58 0.63
CA ASN A 53 8.25 19.21 0.84
C ASN A 53 8.05 17.76 0.43
N SER A 54 7.26 17.00 1.20
CA SER A 54 6.86 15.64 0.82
C SER A 54 5.39 15.41 1.12
N THR A 55 4.74 14.59 0.30
CA THR A 55 3.42 14.05 0.61
C THR A 55 3.60 12.63 1.08
N ILE A 56 3.00 12.29 2.23
CA ILE A 56 3.07 10.94 2.81
C ILE A 56 1.69 10.47 3.20
N LYS A 57 1.47 9.15 3.18
CA LYS A 57 0.31 8.54 3.82
C LYS A 57 0.46 8.57 5.33
N SER A 58 -0.65 8.67 6.05
CA SER A 58 -0.63 8.62 7.52
C SER A 58 -0.13 7.29 8.07
N SER A 59 -0.17 6.21 7.29
CA SER A 59 0.44 4.91 7.62
C SER A 59 1.97 4.92 7.65
N ALA A 60 2.63 5.96 7.13
CA ALA A 60 4.07 6.17 7.32
C ALA A 60 4.41 6.69 8.74
N LEU A 61 3.40 7.05 9.52
CA LEU A 61 3.48 7.43 10.93
C LEU A 61 2.97 6.29 11.79
N SER A 62 3.32 6.31 13.08
CA SER A 62 2.76 5.35 14.04
C SER A 62 1.97 6.08 15.11
N TYR A 63 0.68 5.77 15.21
CA TYR A 63 -0.22 6.31 16.22
C TYR A 63 -0.60 5.23 17.22
N ASP A 64 -0.36 5.49 18.51
CA ASP A 64 -0.79 4.64 19.61
C ASP A 64 -1.97 5.31 20.32
N GLU A 65 -3.18 4.78 20.13
CA GLU A 65 -4.41 5.32 20.73
C GLU A 65 -4.43 5.16 22.25
N ALA A 66 -3.89 4.06 22.78
CA ALA A 66 -3.89 3.78 24.21
C ALA A 66 -2.90 4.67 24.97
N ALA A 67 -1.73 4.92 24.38
CA ALA A 67 -0.73 5.83 24.92
C ALA A 67 -0.96 7.30 24.52
N GLN A 68 -1.86 7.56 23.56
CA GLN A 68 -2.05 8.87 22.93
C GLN A 68 -0.73 9.47 22.42
N THR A 69 0.03 8.66 21.68
CA THR A 69 1.33 9.09 21.13
C THR A 69 1.37 9.02 19.61
N LEU A 70 2.08 9.97 18.99
CA LEU A 70 2.40 9.98 17.56
C LEU A 70 3.91 9.85 17.39
N TYR A 71 4.36 8.86 16.64
CA TYR A 71 5.76 8.67 16.28
C TYR A 71 6.00 9.02 14.81
N VAL A 72 7.03 9.85 14.58
CA VAL A 72 7.49 10.31 13.28
C VAL A 72 8.90 9.76 13.04
N PRO A 73 9.07 8.79 12.13
CA PRO A 73 10.39 8.20 11.87
C PRO A 73 11.28 9.17 11.06
N PHE A 74 12.56 9.27 11.44
CA PHE A 74 13.53 10.10 10.73
C PHE A 74 13.97 9.55 9.37
N SER A 75 13.53 8.34 9.00
CA SER A 75 13.63 7.85 7.62
C SER A 75 12.88 8.75 6.62
N LEU A 76 11.89 9.54 7.08
CA LEU A 76 11.17 10.52 6.26
C LEU A 76 12.03 11.75 5.89
N MET A 77 13.12 12.01 6.63
CA MET A 77 13.97 13.20 6.47
C MET A 77 15.04 12.98 5.39
N THR A 78 14.60 12.79 4.15
CA THR A 78 15.43 12.35 3.01
C THR A 78 16.49 13.35 2.56
N GLY A 79 16.34 14.64 2.89
CA GLY A 79 17.28 15.71 2.54
C GLY A 79 18.34 16.00 3.61
N ARG A 80 18.53 15.12 4.60
CA ARG A 80 19.43 15.37 5.73
C ARG A 80 20.90 15.47 5.29
N THR A 81 21.71 16.13 6.12
CA THR A 81 23.15 16.24 5.86
C THR A 81 23.80 14.87 5.72
N ILE A 82 24.62 14.71 4.68
CA ILE A 82 25.45 13.54 4.44
C ILE A 82 26.89 13.99 4.13
N ASN A 83 27.84 13.49 4.91
CA ASN A 83 29.25 13.80 4.72
C ASN A 83 29.83 13.03 3.52
N PHE A 84 31.04 13.41 3.08
CA PHE A 84 31.66 12.84 1.88
C PHE A 84 31.85 11.31 1.93
N ASP A 85 32.06 10.77 3.12
CA ASP A 85 32.27 9.35 3.42
C ASP A 85 30.94 8.59 3.64
N GLY A 86 29.81 9.24 3.42
CA GLY A 86 28.48 8.68 3.66
C GLY A 86 28.04 8.74 5.13
N PHE A 87 28.82 9.35 6.03
CA PHE A 87 28.38 9.54 7.41
C PHE A 87 27.16 10.47 7.47
N VAL A 88 26.12 10.00 8.15
CA VAL A 88 24.86 10.73 8.32
C VAL A 88 24.68 11.10 9.80
N PRO A 89 24.96 12.35 10.21
CA PRO A 89 24.82 12.79 11.60
C PRO A 89 23.37 12.81 12.07
N ASN A 90 23.14 12.40 13.32
CA ASN A 90 21.83 12.43 13.97
C ASN A 90 21.32 13.86 14.18
N PHE A 91 20.01 14.01 14.35
CA PHE A 91 19.44 15.26 14.87
C PHE A 91 19.82 15.47 16.34
N THR A 92 19.67 16.71 16.81
CA THR A 92 19.73 17.01 18.25
C THR A 92 18.63 16.25 18.99
N THR A 93 18.91 15.85 20.24
CA THR A 93 17.89 15.30 21.15
C THR A 93 17.24 16.38 22.02
N SER A 94 17.73 17.62 21.95
CA SER A 94 17.17 18.77 22.68
C SER A 94 15.81 19.15 22.12
N THR A 95 14.82 19.28 23.01
CA THR A 95 13.46 19.72 22.67
C THR A 95 13.24 21.21 22.92
N SER A 96 14.31 21.97 23.15
CA SER A 96 14.24 23.43 23.25
C SER A 96 13.80 24.02 21.92
N THR A 97 13.05 25.12 21.96
CA THR A 97 12.52 25.78 20.73
C THR A 97 13.62 26.29 19.80
N SER A 98 14.83 26.54 20.32
CA SER A 98 16.00 26.94 19.53
C SER A 98 16.74 25.77 18.86
N ASP A 99 16.41 24.53 19.24
CA ASP A 99 17.05 23.31 18.75
C ASP A 99 16.10 22.44 17.94
N THR A 100 14.84 22.32 18.39
CA THR A 100 13.77 21.56 17.74
C THR A 100 12.48 22.38 17.74
N PHE A 101 12.01 22.69 16.54
CA PHE A 101 10.76 23.37 16.25
C PHE A 101 9.89 22.42 15.41
N PHE A 102 8.98 21.72 16.09
CA PHE A 102 8.07 20.77 15.46
C PHE A 102 6.66 21.33 15.43
N VAL A 103 5.99 21.18 14.29
CA VAL A 103 4.67 21.76 14.03
C VAL A 103 3.74 20.65 13.54
N LEU A 104 2.52 20.63 14.06
CA LEU A 104 1.39 19.83 13.58
C LEU A 104 0.24 20.78 13.24
N ASN A 105 -0.32 20.69 12.03
CA ASN A 105 -1.40 21.58 11.56
C ASN A 105 -1.13 23.06 11.87
N ASP A 106 0.04 23.54 11.46
CA ASP A 106 0.48 24.94 11.65
C ASP A 106 0.63 25.38 13.13
N THR A 107 0.44 24.48 14.09
CA THR A 107 0.59 24.74 15.52
C THR A 107 1.90 24.14 16.04
N GLN A 108 2.73 24.97 16.67
CA GLN A 108 3.96 24.49 17.30
C GLN A 108 3.64 23.57 18.48
N VAL A 109 4.25 22.39 18.49
CA VAL A 109 4.18 21.46 19.61
C VAL A 109 5.14 21.92 20.72
N ASP A 110 4.63 21.99 21.95
CA ASP A 110 5.45 22.31 23.12
C ASP A 110 6.55 21.27 23.32
N GLY A 111 7.78 21.73 23.60
CA GLY A 111 8.95 20.86 23.76
C GLY A 111 8.83 19.83 24.89
N SER A 112 7.97 20.07 25.90
CA SER A 112 7.67 19.10 26.96
C SER A 112 6.89 17.86 26.48
N ARG A 113 6.25 17.95 25.31
CA ARG A 113 5.53 16.83 24.67
C ARG A 113 6.42 16.03 23.73
N LEU A 114 7.63 16.49 23.44
CA LEU A 114 8.53 15.89 22.47
C LEU A 114 9.51 14.93 23.17
N SER A 115 9.77 13.80 22.53
CA SER A 115 10.89 12.90 22.85
C SER A 115 11.61 12.56 21.56
N VAL A 116 12.93 12.78 21.51
CA VAL A 116 13.72 12.63 20.28
C VAL A 116 14.81 11.57 20.48
N THR A 117 14.82 10.56 19.63
CA THR A 117 15.85 9.51 19.58
C THR A 117 16.70 9.64 18.31
N ALA A 118 17.58 8.67 18.03
CA ALA A 118 18.32 8.67 16.76
C ALA A 118 17.42 8.27 15.57
N GLU A 119 16.36 7.53 15.84
CA GLU A 119 15.46 6.90 14.87
C GLU A 119 14.24 7.77 14.54
N GLY A 120 13.80 8.62 15.46
CA GLY A 120 12.60 9.44 15.25
C GLY A 120 12.26 10.38 16.39
N LEU A 121 11.06 10.97 16.26
CA LEU A 121 10.46 11.89 17.21
C LEU A 121 9.10 11.36 17.65
N THR A 122 8.85 11.30 18.95
CA THR A 122 7.55 10.97 19.54
C THR A 122 6.91 12.22 20.13
N VAL A 123 5.61 12.39 19.89
CA VAL A 123 4.76 13.42 20.49
C VAL A 123 3.76 12.76 21.43
N SER A 124 3.72 13.19 22.68
CA SER A 124 2.71 12.75 23.65
C SER A 124 1.41 13.59 23.57
N ASN A 125 0.34 13.10 24.17
CA ASN A 125 -0.97 13.76 24.25
C ASN A 125 -1.59 14.08 22.87
N VAL A 126 -1.46 13.16 21.92
CA VAL A 126 -2.12 13.23 20.61
C VAL A 126 -3.38 12.37 20.67
N THR A 127 -4.56 13.01 20.62
CA THR A 127 -5.83 12.27 20.62
C THR A 127 -6.09 11.66 19.24
N LYS A 128 -7.03 10.71 19.17
CA LYS A 128 -7.43 10.09 17.89
C LYS A 128 -7.98 11.13 16.92
N ALA A 129 -8.71 12.11 17.45
CA ALA A 129 -9.23 13.23 16.66
C ALA A 129 -8.11 14.15 16.13
N ASP A 130 -7.07 14.40 16.95
CA ASP A 130 -5.90 15.17 16.50
C ASP A 130 -5.18 14.43 15.36
N PHE A 131 -4.97 13.12 15.50
CA PHE A 131 -4.31 12.32 14.45
C PHE A 131 -5.16 12.25 13.17
N ALA A 132 -6.46 11.98 13.28
CA ALA A 132 -7.37 11.89 12.14
C ALA A 132 -7.53 13.23 11.39
N SER A 133 -7.32 14.36 12.07
CA SER A 133 -7.36 15.70 11.47
C SER A 133 -5.99 16.23 11.06
N LEU A 134 -4.91 15.45 11.21
CA LEU A 134 -3.56 15.86 10.87
C LEU A 134 -3.38 15.96 9.35
N ASN A 135 -3.25 17.17 8.82
CA ASN A 135 -3.09 17.43 7.39
C ASN A 135 -1.66 17.83 7.03
N ASN A 136 -0.93 18.45 7.97
CA ASN A 136 0.44 18.87 7.74
C ASN A 136 1.31 18.72 8.99
N MET A 137 2.61 18.51 8.77
CA MET A 137 3.62 18.65 9.80
C MET A 137 4.86 19.33 9.26
N THR A 138 5.61 20.01 10.13
CA THR A 138 6.93 20.54 9.79
C THR A 138 7.93 20.17 10.86
N TYR A 139 9.02 19.53 10.44
CA TYR A 139 10.17 19.27 11.29
C TYR A 139 11.29 20.25 10.98
N ASN A 140 11.64 21.07 11.96
CA ASN A 140 12.73 22.03 11.86
C ASN A 140 13.67 21.85 13.06
N ALA A 141 14.87 21.34 12.83
CA ALA A 141 15.78 21.02 13.93
C ALA A 141 17.26 21.19 13.57
N ARG A 142 18.10 21.30 14.61
CA ARG A 142 19.55 21.20 14.46
C ARG A 142 19.97 19.77 14.19
N ILE A 143 21.00 19.64 13.37
CA ILE A 143 21.73 18.39 13.18
C ILE A 143 22.93 18.39 14.15
N ASN A 144 23.10 17.31 14.90
CA ASN A 144 24.19 17.12 15.85
C ASN A 144 25.50 16.80 15.12
N LEU A 145 26.13 17.85 14.59
CA LEU A 145 27.41 17.78 13.88
C LEU A 145 28.39 18.84 14.43
N PRO A 146 28.90 18.67 15.65
CA PRO A 146 29.87 19.60 16.23
C PRO A 146 31.23 19.52 15.50
N ALA A 147 32.01 20.59 15.57
CA ALA A 147 33.34 20.62 14.97
C ALA A 147 34.23 19.48 15.53
N GLY A 148 34.89 18.73 14.64
CA GLY A 148 35.74 17.60 15.00
C GLY A 148 35.03 16.25 15.16
N SER A 149 33.70 16.18 14.97
CA SER A 149 32.94 14.92 15.06
C SER A 149 32.81 14.14 13.75
N TYR A 150 33.35 14.66 12.66
CA TYR A 150 33.23 14.11 11.30
C TYR A 150 34.59 14.02 10.64
N ALA A 151 34.75 13.13 9.65
CA ALA A 151 35.99 13.00 8.90
C ALA A 151 36.17 14.15 7.90
N ALA A 152 37.42 14.38 7.48
CA ALA A 152 37.76 15.25 6.35
C ALA A 152 38.29 14.41 5.17
N PRO A 153 38.08 14.85 3.92
CA PRO A 153 38.71 14.27 2.74
C PRO A 153 40.24 14.21 2.87
N SER A 154 40.87 13.20 2.27
CA SER A 154 42.33 12.96 2.41
C SER A 154 43.23 14.13 1.99
N HIS A 155 42.76 14.99 1.07
CA HIS A 155 43.48 16.16 0.58
C HIS A 155 43.25 17.43 1.43
N MET A 156 42.47 17.34 2.52
CA MET A 156 42.21 18.42 3.47
C MET A 156 42.45 17.98 4.91
N THR A 157 42.64 18.96 5.81
CA THR A 157 42.65 18.72 7.25
C THR A 157 41.31 19.09 7.87
N LEU A 158 40.99 18.55 9.05
CA LEU A 158 39.79 18.92 9.80
C LEU A 158 39.70 20.43 10.11
N SER A 159 40.83 21.11 10.26
CA SER A 159 40.88 22.56 10.45
C SER A 159 40.39 23.34 9.23
N ASN A 160 40.51 22.74 8.04
CA ASN A 160 40.17 23.36 6.76
C ASN A 160 38.86 22.85 6.16
N TYR A 161 38.29 21.77 6.69
CA TYR A 161 37.00 21.21 6.28
C TYR A 161 35.94 21.45 7.37
N LYS A 162 35.12 22.49 7.19
CA LYS A 162 34.17 22.96 8.22
C LYS A 162 32.73 22.81 7.74
N ILE A 163 32.04 21.76 8.16
CA ILE A 163 30.63 21.50 7.83
C ILE A 163 29.71 21.53 9.05
N SER A 164 30.22 22.01 10.20
CA SER A 164 29.55 21.90 11.49
C SER A 164 28.26 22.71 11.62
N THR A 165 27.44 22.30 12.60
CA THR A 165 26.22 22.97 13.07
C THR A 165 25.15 23.28 12.00
N PRO A 166 24.75 22.35 11.13
CA PRO A 166 23.65 22.60 10.21
C PRO A 166 22.29 22.59 10.91
N MET A 167 21.32 23.24 10.26
CA MET A 167 19.91 23.18 10.54
C MET A 167 19.16 22.57 9.36
N TYR A 168 18.06 21.89 9.66
CA TYR A 168 17.23 21.18 8.71
C TYR A 168 15.78 21.61 8.85
N LYS A 169 15.08 21.81 7.74
CA LYS A 169 13.64 22.07 7.69
C LYS A 169 12.99 21.23 6.59
N HIS A 170 11.92 20.52 6.92
CA HIS A 170 11.14 19.71 6.00
C HIS A 170 9.67 19.77 6.38
N SER A 171 8.82 20.07 5.42
CA SER A 171 7.36 20.11 5.58
C SER A 171 6.71 18.92 4.88
N PHE A 172 5.67 18.37 5.50
CA PHE A 172 4.96 17.20 5.00
C PHE A 172 3.47 17.50 4.89
N ALA A 173 2.88 17.12 3.76
CA ALA A 173 1.44 16.95 3.61
C ALA A 173 1.08 15.50 3.98
N ILE A 174 0.04 15.33 4.78
CA ILE A 174 -0.40 14.02 5.29
C ILE A 174 -1.71 13.65 4.60
N GLU A 175 -1.74 12.49 3.97
CA GLU A 175 -2.93 11.91 3.36
C GLU A 175 -3.48 10.78 4.21
N HIS A 176 -4.73 10.93 4.65
CA HIS A 176 -5.50 9.88 5.33
C HIS A 176 -6.39 9.12 4.35
N SER A 177 -5.87 8.80 3.17
CA SER A 177 -6.59 7.97 2.18
C SER A 177 -5.89 6.62 2.03
N LEU A 178 -6.70 5.56 2.05
CA LEU A 178 -6.30 4.20 1.71
C LEU A 178 -7.07 3.79 0.46
N LYS A 179 -6.36 3.38 -0.58
CA LYS A 179 -6.97 3.05 -1.88
C LYS A 179 -6.65 1.61 -2.27
N ILE A 180 -7.68 0.85 -2.64
CA ILE A 180 -7.54 -0.48 -3.26
C ILE A 180 -7.44 -0.31 -4.78
N THR A 181 -6.56 -1.09 -5.41
CA THR A 181 -6.48 -1.27 -6.87
C THR A 181 -6.50 -2.76 -7.16
N ALA A 182 -7.35 -3.17 -8.12
CA ALA A 182 -7.49 -4.54 -8.61
C ALA A 182 -8.11 -4.50 -10.02
N ASP A 183 -8.05 -5.62 -10.73
CA ASP A 183 -8.87 -5.83 -11.93
C ASP A 183 -10.37 -5.81 -11.56
N ASP A 184 -11.21 -5.36 -12.50
CA ASP A 184 -12.65 -5.20 -12.29
C ASP A 184 -13.45 -6.48 -12.56
N ALA A 185 -12.89 -7.43 -13.31
CA ALA A 185 -13.54 -8.69 -13.62
C ALA A 185 -12.54 -9.85 -13.80
N ILE A 186 -12.99 -11.07 -13.46
CA ILE A 186 -12.23 -12.32 -13.66
C ILE A 186 -13.17 -13.50 -13.94
N LYS A 187 -12.65 -14.54 -14.61
CA LYS A 187 -13.40 -15.77 -14.95
C LYS A 187 -12.72 -17.01 -14.38
N TYR A 188 -13.50 -17.93 -13.82
CA TYR A 188 -13.06 -19.27 -13.36
C TYR A 188 -13.96 -20.37 -13.93
N ILE A 189 -13.50 -21.63 -13.85
CA ILE A 189 -14.25 -22.80 -14.31
C ILE A 189 -15.01 -23.43 -13.14
N GLN A 190 -16.23 -23.87 -13.39
CA GLN A 190 -17.09 -24.56 -12.43
C GLN A 190 -16.38 -25.77 -11.78
N ASN A 191 -16.58 -25.96 -10.49
CA ASN A 191 -16.03 -27.04 -9.66
C ASN A 191 -14.50 -27.10 -9.55
N GLU A 192 -13.77 -26.07 -10.00
CA GLU A 192 -12.33 -25.94 -9.75
C GLU A 192 -12.11 -25.11 -8.48
N PRO A 193 -11.65 -25.72 -7.36
CA PRO A 193 -11.56 -25.01 -6.09
C PRO A 193 -10.48 -23.92 -6.14
N LEU A 194 -10.82 -22.75 -5.61
CA LEU A 194 -9.92 -21.60 -5.51
C LEU A 194 -9.92 -21.08 -4.07
N THR A 195 -8.76 -20.62 -3.59
CA THR A 195 -8.66 -19.93 -2.29
C THR A 195 -8.81 -18.42 -2.47
N GLU A 196 -9.27 -17.71 -1.44
CA GLU A 196 -9.32 -16.24 -1.44
C GLU A 196 -7.95 -15.62 -1.75
N ASN A 197 -6.87 -16.16 -1.19
CA ASN A 197 -5.52 -15.65 -1.47
C ASN A 197 -5.12 -15.78 -2.95
N GLN A 198 -5.57 -16.84 -3.63
CA GLN A 198 -5.33 -17.00 -5.06
C GLN A 198 -6.18 -16.02 -5.86
N PHE A 199 -7.46 -15.86 -5.50
CA PHE A 199 -8.35 -14.85 -6.09
C PHE A 199 -7.73 -13.45 -6.04
N LEU A 200 -7.30 -13.00 -4.85
CA LEU A 200 -6.68 -11.69 -4.65
C LEU A 200 -5.41 -11.51 -5.49
N GLN A 201 -4.62 -12.58 -5.68
CA GLN A 201 -3.44 -12.55 -6.55
C GLN A 201 -3.79 -12.44 -8.03
N ASP A 202 -4.79 -13.22 -8.49
CA ASP A 202 -5.17 -13.26 -9.90
C ASP A 202 -5.68 -11.90 -10.39
N ILE A 203 -6.41 -11.15 -9.53
CA ILE A 203 -6.90 -9.80 -9.84
C ILE A 203 -5.90 -8.69 -9.50
N GLY A 204 -4.69 -9.03 -9.06
CA GLY A 204 -3.66 -8.06 -8.68
C GLY A 204 -4.07 -7.10 -7.56
N ALA A 205 -4.89 -7.57 -6.60
CA ALA A 205 -5.41 -6.72 -5.52
C ALA A 205 -4.28 -6.21 -4.61
N MET A 206 -4.18 -4.88 -4.51
CA MET A 206 -3.21 -4.21 -3.63
C MET A 206 -3.75 -2.88 -3.11
N THR A 207 -3.14 -2.37 -2.05
CA THR A 207 -3.37 -1.01 -1.56
C THR A 207 -2.19 -0.09 -1.86
N ASP A 208 -2.43 1.22 -1.84
CA ASP A 208 -1.41 2.25 -2.10
C ASP A 208 -0.37 2.41 -0.98
N ASP A 209 -0.59 1.80 0.19
CA ASP A 209 0.35 1.79 1.31
C ASP A 209 0.84 0.39 1.75
N GLY A 210 0.41 -0.67 1.05
CA GLY A 210 0.79 -2.05 1.35
C GLY A 210 -0.02 -2.73 2.46
N THR A 211 -1.07 -2.08 2.97
CA THR A 211 -2.10 -2.73 3.80
C THR A 211 -2.71 -3.93 3.07
N ALA A 212 -2.95 -5.03 3.80
CA ALA A 212 -3.57 -6.23 3.24
C ALA A 212 -5.01 -5.98 2.78
N VAL A 213 -5.38 -6.57 1.66
CA VAL A 213 -6.75 -6.58 1.13
C VAL A 213 -7.45 -7.86 1.62
N SER A 214 -8.70 -7.75 2.02
CA SER A 214 -9.60 -8.87 2.32
C SER A 214 -10.83 -8.81 1.42
N SER A 215 -11.59 -9.90 1.32
CA SER A 215 -12.80 -9.96 0.51
C SER A 215 -13.90 -10.82 1.15
N ASP A 216 -15.10 -10.75 0.60
CA ASP A 216 -16.21 -11.67 0.88
C ASP A 216 -16.26 -12.85 -0.12
N PHE A 217 -15.16 -13.09 -0.87
CA PHE A 217 -15.09 -14.06 -1.97
C PHE A 217 -15.62 -15.45 -1.59
N ALA A 218 -15.18 -15.99 -0.45
CA ALA A 218 -15.55 -17.32 -0.01
C ALA A 218 -17.03 -17.43 0.43
N ASP A 219 -17.65 -16.30 0.79
CA ASP A 219 -19.04 -16.25 1.22
C ASP A 219 -20.00 -16.03 0.03
N VAL A 220 -19.51 -15.38 -1.03
CA VAL A 220 -20.35 -14.93 -2.16
C VAL A 220 -20.25 -15.87 -3.37
N VAL A 221 -19.07 -16.44 -3.67
CA VAL A 221 -18.85 -17.19 -4.91
C VAL A 221 -19.16 -18.68 -4.72
N ASP A 222 -20.16 -19.18 -5.45
CA ASP A 222 -20.47 -20.60 -5.52
C ASP A 222 -19.90 -21.23 -6.80
N PHE A 223 -18.84 -22.01 -6.66
CA PHE A 223 -18.19 -22.73 -7.78
C PHE A 223 -19.04 -23.86 -8.36
N GLY A 224 -20.10 -24.30 -7.67
CA GLY A 224 -21.05 -25.28 -8.16
C GLY A 224 -22.09 -24.72 -9.12
N ILE A 225 -22.32 -23.39 -9.10
CA ILE A 225 -23.35 -22.73 -9.89
C ILE A 225 -22.70 -21.77 -10.89
N PRO A 226 -22.78 -22.04 -12.21
CA PRO A 226 -22.33 -21.10 -13.22
C PRO A 226 -23.10 -19.78 -13.14
N GLY A 227 -22.42 -18.66 -13.28
CA GLY A 227 -23.04 -17.35 -13.10
C GLY A 227 -22.05 -16.23 -12.84
N VAL A 228 -22.59 -15.04 -12.58
CA VAL A 228 -21.83 -13.84 -12.26
C VAL A 228 -22.06 -13.47 -10.80
N TYR A 229 -20.96 -13.28 -10.08
CA TYR A 229 -20.90 -12.95 -8.66
C TYR A 229 -20.20 -11.60 -8.49
N VAL A 230 -20.61 -10.80 -7.51
CA VAL A 230 -19.97 -9.52 -7.20
C VAL A 230 -19.29 -9.63 -5.85
N VAL A 231 -17.96 -9.61 -5.86
CA VAL A 231 -17.12 -9.72 -4.68
C VAL A 231 -16.69 -8.34 -4.22
N THR A 232 -16.77 -8.09 -2.92
CA THR A 232 -16.40 -6.82 -2.28
C THR A 232 -15.03 -6.92 -1.62
N LEU A 233 -14.08 -6.17 -2.13
CA LEU A 233 -12.76 -5.98 -1.53
C LEU A 233 -12.81 -4.89 -0.46
N ASN A 234 -12.15 -5.16 0.66
CA ASN A 234 -12.00 -4.26 1.79
C ASN A 234 -10.54 -4.18 2.21
N ALA A 235 -10.16 -3.08 2.85
CA ALA A 235 -8.85 -2.94 3.49
C ALA A 235 -8.97 -2.00 4.67
N GLU A 236 -8.32 -2.35 5.78
CA GLU A 236 -8.24 -1.54 6.98
C GLU A 236 -6.84 -1.65 7.58
N ASN A 237 -6.18 -0.52 7.81
CA ASN A 237 -4.84 -0.52 8.37
C ASN A 237 -4.87 -0.49 9.91
N SER A 238 -3.70 -0.63 10.55
CA SER A 238 -3.58 -0.64 12.01
C SER A 238 -4.03 0.64 12.70
N ALA A 239 -4.14 1.76 11.97
CA ALA A 239 -4.67 3.02 12.46
C ALA A 239 -6.20 3.12 12.34
N GLY A 240 -6.87 2.08 11.85
CA GLY A 240 -8.32 2.04 11.61
C GLY A 240 -8.76 2.83 10.38
N LEU A 241 -7.83 3.19 9.48
CA LEU A 241 -8.19 3.82 8.21
C LEU A 241 -8.71 2.75 7.26
N ARG A 242 -9.94 2.95 6.78
CA ARG A 242 -10.63 2.01 5.88
C ARG A 242 -10.60 2.52 4.46
N ALA A 243 -10.25 1.66 3.53
CA ALA A 243 -10.41 1.94 2.11
C ALA A 243 -11.91 2.05 1.77
N THR A 244 -12.21 2.82 0.72
CA THR A 244 -13.51 2.66 0.07
C THR A 244 -13.57 1.26 -0.54
N PRO A 245 -14.61 0.46 -0.27
CA PRO A 245 -14.70 -0.89 -0.83
C PRO A 245 -14.68 -0.88 -2.36
N VAL A 246 -14.05 -1.88 -2.96
CA VAL A 246 -13.96 -2.07 -4.42
C VAL A 246 -14.71 -3.33 -4.79
N GLN A 247 -15.52 -3.29 -5.85
CA GLN A 247 -16.26 -4.45 -6.33
C GLN A 247 -15.55 -5.09 -7.53
N VAL A 248 -15.56 -6.41 -7.57
CA VAL A 248 -14.98 -7.23 -8.65
C VAL A 248 -16.02 -8.23 -9.13
N GLU A 249 -16.20 -8.31 -10.44
CA GLU A 249 -17.09 -9.26 -11.09
C GLU A 249 -16.38 -10.62 -11.28
N VAL A 250 -16.88 -11.66 -10.63
CA VAL A 250 -16.37 -13.03 -10.76
C VAL A 250 -17.36 -13.85 -11.57
N THR A 251 -16.94 -14.34 -12.73
CA THR A 251 -17.78 -15.21 -13.58
C THR A 251 -17.34 -16.67 -13.43
N ILE A 252 -18.27 -17.55 -13.04
CA ILE A 252 -18.08 -19.01 -13.05
C ILE A 252 -18.63 -19.56 -14.37
N LEU A 253 -17.72 -20.06 -15.21
CA LEU A 253 -18.03 -20.67 -16.50
C LEU A 253 -18.44 -22.13 -16.32
N GLN A 254 -19.51 -22.54 -16.99
CA GLN A 254 -19.97 -23.93 -16.96
C GLN A 254 -18.92 -24.86 -17.56
N LYS A 255 -18.58 -25.95 -16.85
CA LYS A 255 -17.69 -26.99 -17.37
C LYS A 255 -18.51 -27.99 -18.20
N PRO A 256 -18.19 -28.21 -19.48
CA PRO A 256 -18.93 -29.18 -20.29
C PRO A 256 -18.67 -30.60 -19.80
N VAL A 257 -19.72 -31.40 -19.73
CA VAL A 257 -19.70 -32.82 -19.36
C VAL A 257 -20.34 -33.63 -20.47
N ILE A 258 -19.57 -34.52 -21.09
CA ILE A 258 -20.06 -35.43 -22.14
C ILE A 258 -20.74 -36.62 -21.47
N THR A 259 -21.96 -36.94 -21.88
CA THR A 259 -22.67 -38.16 -21.53
C THR A 259 -22.95 -38.94 -22.81
N ALA A 260 -22.58 -40.22 -22.85
CA ALA A 260 -22.80 -41.11 -23.97
C ALA A 260 -22.87 -42.57 -23.47
N THR A 261 -23.29 -43.49 -24.33
CA THR A 261 -23.26 -44.92 -24.04
C THR A 261 -21.84 -45.46 -24.14
N ASP A 262 -21.34 -46.15 -23.12
CA ASP A 262 -19.94 -46.61 -23.03
C ASP A 262 -19.49 -47.55 -24.15
N LYS A 263 -20.43 -48.30 -24.73
CA LYS A 263 -20.15 -49.31 -25.77
C LYS A 263 -21.26 -49.38 -26.82
N ILE A 264 -20.88 -49.70 -28.05
CA ILE A 264 -21.81 -49.96 -29.15
C ILE A 264 -21.25 -51.00 -30.12
N SER A 265 -22.11 -51.80 -30.75
CA SER A 265 -21.73 -52.78 -31.77
C SER A 265 -22.30 -52.43 -33.14
N TYR A 266 -21.53 -52.69 -34.20
CA TYR A 266 -21.97 -52.63 -35.59
C TYR A 266 -21.61 -53.91 -36.34
N ALA A 267 -22.41 -54.27 -37.34
CA ALA A 267 -22.08 -55.38 -38.23
C ALA A 267 -20.87 -55.03 -39.12
N LYS A 268 -20.02 -56.03 -39.42
CA LYS A 268 -18.96 -55.91 -40.42
C LYS A 268 -19.50 -55.39 -41.76
N ASP A 269 -18.71 -54.53 -42.39
CA ASP A 269 -18.98 -53.85 -43.66
C ASP A 269 -20.18 -52.87 -43.62
N ALA A 270 -20.68 -52.52 -42.43
CA ALA A 270 -21.59 -51.40 -42.26
C ALA A 270 -20.91 -50.05 -42.60
N SER A 271 -21.71 -49.01 -42.81
CA SER A 271 -21.22 -47.65 -43.01
C SER A 271 -21.94 -46.72 -42.02
N LYS A 272 -21.16 -45.93 -41.29
CA LYS A 272 -21.64 -44.93 -40.34
C LYS A 272 -20.85 -43.65 -40.51
N THR A 273 -21.54 -42.53 -40.54
CA THR A 273 -20.94 -41.21 -40.40
C THR A 273 -20.68 -40.91 -38.92
N GLU A 274 -19.83 -39.93 -38.63
CA GLU A 274 -19.62 -39.44 -37.27
C GLU A 274 -20.94 -38.98 -36.62
N GLY A 275 -21.77 -38.23 -37.34
CA GLY A 275 -23.05 -37.75 -36.81
C GLY A 275 -24.03 -38.88 -36.47
N GLU A 276 -24.06 -39.95 -37.26
CA GLU A 276 -24.85 -41.15 -36.95
C GLU A 276 -24.29 -41.91 -35.75
N PHE A 277 -22.97 -42.05 -35.67
CA PHE A 277 -22.32 -42.68 -34.51
C PHE A 277 -22.64 -41.92 -33.22
N LEU A 278 -22.48 -40.59 -33.21
CA LEU A 278 -22.79 -39.75 -32.04
C LEU A 278 -24.27 -39.85 -31.64
N ALA A 279 -25.17 -39.95 -32.62
CA ALA A 279 -26.60 -40.15 -32.36
C ALA A 279 -26.89 -41.55 -31.79
N ASP A 280 -26.27 -42.60 -32.32
CA ASP A 280 -26.47 -43.98 -31.89
C ASP A 280 -26.02 -44.20 -30.44
N ILE A 281 -24.97 -43.52 -29.98
CA ILE A 281 -24.49 -43.57 -28.59
C ILE A 281 -25.19 -42.57 -27.67
N ALA A 282 -26.15 -41.80 -28.19
CA ALA A 282 -26.85 -40.71 -27.50
C ALA A 282 -25.88 -39.69 -26.85
N ALA A 283 -24.81 -39.31 -27.58
CA ALA A 283 -23.82 -38.36 -27.10
C ALA A 283 -24.43 -36.96 -26.93
N VAL A 284 -24.38 -36.43 -25.71
CA VAL A 284 -24.85 -35.08 -25.36
C VAL A 284 -23.91 -34.41 -24.36
N THR A 285 -23.95 -33.08 -24.31
CA THR A 285 -23.30 -32.27 -23.28
C THR A 285 -24.34 -31.61 -22.37
N ASN A 286 -23.97 -31.32 -21.13
CA ASN A 286 -24.83 -30.62 -20.16
C ASN A 286 -25.11 -29.15 -20.51
N ASP A 287 -24.34 -28.56 -21.42
CA ASP A 287 -24.38 -27.14 -21.80
C ASP A 287 -24.69 -26.92 -23.28
N GLY A 288 -24.86 -28.00 -24.06
CA GLY A 288 -25.10 -27.93 -25.51
C GLY A 288 -23.84 -27.69 -26.35
N SER A 289 -22.64 -27.76 -25.75
CA SER A 289 -21.37 -27.76 -26.48
C SER A 289 -21.31 -28.87 -27.53
N VAL A 290 -20.75 -28.56 -28.70
CA VAL A 290 -20.63 -29.49 -29.82
C VAL A 290 -19.62 -30.58 -29.47
N ILE A 291 -20.00 -31.84 -29.72
CA ILE A 291 -19.13 -33.01 -29.55
C ILE A 291 -18.45 -33.33 -30.87
N THR A 292 -17.15 -33.59 -30.81
CA THR A 292 -16.34 -34.12 -31.91
C THR A 292 -15.67 -35.42 -31.48
N SER A 293 -15.29 -36.26 -32.45
CA SER A 293 -14.66 -37.55 -32.20
C SER A 293 -13.57 -37.89 -33.21
N ASP A 294 -12.72 -38.86 -32.87
CA ASP A 294 -11.78 -39.50 -33.79
C ASP A 294 -12.39 -40.73 -34.52
N PHE A 295 -13.72 -40.89 -34.49
CA PHE A 295 -14.43 -42.07 -34.97
C PHE A 295 -14.05 -42.49 -36.39
N VAL A 296 -14.05 -41.54 -37.32
CA VAL A 296 -13.80 -41.79 -38.75
C VAL A 296 -12.35 -42.21 -39.00
N ASP A 297 -11.44 -41.79 -38.13
CA ASP A 297 -10.01 -42.09 -38.24
C ASP A 297 -9.65 -43.43 -37.58
N VAL A 298 -10.40 -43.84 -36.55
CA VAL A 298 -10.07 -45.01 -35.71
C VAL A 298 -10.83 -46.27 -36.12
N VAL A 299 -12.11 -46.18 -36.48
CA VAL A 299 -12.96 -47.37 -36.69
C VAL A 299 -12.83 -47.91 -38.11
N ASP A 300 -12.40 -49.18 -38.22
CA ASP A 300 -12.37 -49.92 -39.48
C ASP A 300 -13.51 -50.96 -39.53
N PHE A 301 -14.56 -50.66 -40.29
CA PHE A 301 -15.71 -51.55 -40.46
C PHE A 301 -15.41 -52.86 -41.20
N THR A 302 -14.24 -52.99 -41.84
CA THR A 302 -13.88 -54.19 -42.61
C THR A 302 -13.20 -55.26 -41.75
N THR A 303 -12.68 -54.88 -40.58
CA THR A 303 -11.97 -55.77 -39.66
C THR A 303 -12.77 -55.93 -38.37
N PRO A 304 -13.28 -57.15 -38.06
CA PRO A 304 -13.91 -57.38 -36.77
C PRO A 304 -12.96 -57.14 -35.59
N GLY A 305 -13.45 -56.49 -34.54
CA GLY A 305 -12.64 -56.14 -33.37
C GLY A 305 -13.22 -54.99 -32.56
N ASP A 306 -12.54 -54.66 -31.45
CA ASP A 306 -12.89 -53.53 -30.58
C ASP A 306 -12.02 -52.31 -30.92
N TYR A 307 -12.66 -51.18 -31.13
CA TYR A 307 -12.06 -49.90 -31.44
C TYR A 307 -12.39 -48.90 -30.32
N THR A 308 -11.40 -48.15 -29.84
CA THR A 308 -11.62 -47.13 -28.81
C THR A 308 -11.71 -45.76 -29.45
N VAL A 309 -12.88 -45.15 -29.41
CA VAL A 309 -13.16 -43.82 -29.96
C VAL A 309 -13.16 -42.80 -28.84
N THR A 310 -12.49 -41.67 -29.05
CA THR A 310 -12.38 -40.57 -28.08
C THR A 310 -13.33 -39.44 -28.46
N LEU A 311 -14.22 -39.08 -27.55
CA LEU A 311 -15.09 -37.91 -27.64
C LEU A 311 -14.45 -36.70 -26.95
N GLN A 312 -14.59 -35.54 -27.56
CA GLN A 312 -14.13 -34.25 -27.04
C GLN A 312 -15.22 -33.20 -27.25
N ALA A 313 -15.28 -32.21 -26.35
CA ALA A 313 -16.17 -31.05 -26.48
C ALA A 313 -15.49 -29.81 -25.89
N GLU A 314 -15.81 -28.64 -26.45
CA GLU A 314 -15.33 -27.33 -26.00
C GLU A 314 -16.48 -26.34 -26.04
N SER A 315 -16.64 -25.56 -24.97
CA SER A 315 -17.68 -24.52 -24.87
C SER A 315 -17.35 -23.30 -25.73
N GLY A 316 -18.36 -22.46 -25.95
CA GLY A 316 -18.17 -21.16 -26.64
C GLY A 316 -17.17 -20.23 -25.94
N ASP A 317 -16.95 -20.42 -24.64
CA ASP A 317 -15.95 -19.69 -23.83
C ASP A 317 -14.57 -20.36 -23.83
N GLY A 318 -14.37 -21.45 -24.58
CA GLY A 318 -13.10 -22.17 -24.69
C GLY A 318 -12.81 -23.16 -23.56
N VAL A 319 -13.81 -23.52 -22.75
CA VAL A 319 -13.66 -24.50 -21.67
C VAL A 319 -13.79 -25.91 -22.25
N LYS A 320 -12.77 -26.76 -22.02
CA LYS A 320 -12.75 -28.14 -22.54
C LYS A 320 -13.40 -29.13 -21.58
N ALA A 321 -14.18 -30.04 -22.14
CA ALA A 321 -14.68 -31.20 -21.43
C ALA A 321 -13.56 -32.19 -21.10
N GLU A 322 -13.78 -32.99 -20.07
CA GLU A 322 -13.03 -34.24 -19.93
C GLU A 322 -13.41 -35.19 -21.06
N THR A 323 -12.41 -35.82 -21.67
CA THR A 323 -12.62 -36.70 -22.82
C THR A 323 -13.29 -38.00 -22.40
N VAL A 324 -14.25 -38.48 -23.19
CA VAL A 324 -14.95 -39.75 -22.94
C VAL A 324 -14.53 -40.77 -23.98
N GLN A 325 -14.23 -42.01 -23.56
CA GLN A 325 -13.88 -43.09 -24.47
C GLN A 325 -15.05 -44.05 -24.65
N ILE A 326 -15.31 -44.43 -25.90
CA ILE A 326 -16.39 -45.34 -26.30
C ILE A 326 -15.78 -46.56 -26.99
N VAL A 327 -16.21 -47.76 -26.58
CA VAL A 327 -15.80 -48.98 -27.25
C VAL A 327 -16.77 -49.28 -28.39
N VAL A 328 -16.27 -49.29 -29.62
CA VAL A 328 -17.02 -49.67 -30.82
C VAL A 328 -16.58 -51.07 -31.23
N THR A 329 -17.49 -52.04 -31.14
CA THR A 329 -17.23 -53.43 -31.54
C THR A 329 -17.76 -53.67 -32.96
N ILE A 330 -16.88 -54.11 -33.86
CA ILE A 330 -17.28 -54.58 -35.19
C ILE A 330 -17.47 -56.10 -35.13
N GLU A 331 -18.72 -56.54 -35.24
CA GLU A 331 -19.09 -57.94 -35.15
C GLU A 331 -18.79 -58.65 -36.47
N ALA A 332 -18.19 -59.84 -36.39
CA ALA A 332 -18.01 -60.70 -37.55
C ALA A 332 -19.38 -61.05 -38.12
N LYS A 333 -19.52 -60.96 -39.45
CA LYS A 333 -20.72 -61.39 -40.14
C LYS A 333 -20.90 -62.89 -39.91
N ASP A 334 -21.98 -63.28 -39.21
CA ASP A 334 -22.37 -64.69 -39.11
C ASP A 334 -22.57 -65.23 -40.54
N GLU A 335 -21.71 -66.18 -40.94
CA GLU A 335 -22.00 -67.01 -42.09
C GLU A 335 -23.22 -67.87 -41.78
N PRO A 336 -24.14 -68.08 -42.74
CA PRO A 336 -25.24 -69.00 -42.54
C PRO A 336 -24.65 -70.37 -42.20
N ILE A 337 -25.02 -70.90 -41.03
CA ILE A 337 -24.71 -72.28 -40.67
C ILE A 337 -25.31 -73.15 -41.78
N ASP A 338 -24.47 -73.88 -42.50
CA ASP A 338 -24.91 -74.88 -43.48
C ASP A 338 -25.95 -75.78 -42.78
N PRO A 339 -27.15 -76.04 -43.37
CA PRO A 339 -28.14 -76.86 -42.71
C PRO A 339 -27.51 -78.21 -42.37
N VAL A 340 -27.47 -78.52 -41.08
CA VAL A 340 -27.03 -79.82 -40.58
C VAL A 340 -27.91 -80.89 -41.24
N ASP A 341 -27.29 -81.87 -41.88
CA ASP A 341 -27.97 -83.05 -42.41
C ASP A 341 -28.88 -83.64 -41.33
N PRO A 342 -30.10 -84.12 -41.66
CA PRO A 342 -30.99 -84.71 -40.68
C PRO A 342 -30.30 -85.88 -39.97
N ILE A 343 -30.13 -85.78 -38.66
CA ILE A 343 -29.64 -86.88 -37.84
C ILE A 343 -30.74 -87.96 -37.82
N ASP A 344 -30.35 -89.20 -38.14
CA ASP A 344 -31.20 -90.39 -38.05
C ASP A 344 -31.83 -90.48 -36.64
N PRO A 345 -33.13 -90.83 -36.48
CA PRO A 345 -33.78 -90.75 -35.20
C PRO A 345 -33.13 -91.67 -34.18
N VAL A 346 -32.62 -91.06 -33.10
CA VAL A 346 -32.16 -91.80 -31.91
C VAL A 346 -33.37 -92.39 -31.19
N ASN A 347 -33.28 -93.67 -30.82
CA ASN A 347 -34.30 -94.34 -30.01
C ASN A 347 -34.61 -93.54 -28.73
N PRO A 348 -35.88 -93.48 -28.28
CA PRO A 348 -36.25 -92.75 -27.08
C PRO A 348 -35.49 -93.30 -25.87
N VAL A 349 -34.88 -92.39 -25.13
CA VAL A 349 -34.30 -92.64 -23.81
C VAL A 349 -35.45 -92.70 -22.80
N ASP A 350 -35.43 -93.67 -21.89
CA ASP A 350 -36.42 -93.78 -20.82
C ASP A 350 -36.48 -92.48 -19.99
N PRO A 351 -37.68 -92.07 -19.52
CA PRO A 351 -37.82 -90.88 -18.68
C PRO A 351 -37.00 -91.01 -17.40
N VAL A 352 -36.23 -89.97 -17.08
CA VAL A 352 -35.61 -89.84 -15.76
C VAL A 352 -36.68 -89.37 -14.78
N ASP A 353 -36.77 -90.02 -13.61
CA ASP A 353 -37.69 -89.60 -12.54
C ASP A 353 -37.48 -88.13 -12.16
N PRO A 354 -38.56 -87.37 -11.89
CA PRO A 354 -38.45 -85.99 -11.46
C PRO A 354 -37.71 -85.89 -10.13
N VAL A 355 -36.78 -84.94 -10.05
CA VAL A 355 -36.10 -84.57 -8.80
C VAL A 355 -37.11 -83.79 -7.95
N ASP A 356 -37.23 -84.17 -6.67
CA ASP A 356 -38.10 -83.46 -5.71
C ASP A 356 -37.72 -81.96 -5.62
N PRO A 357 -38.71 -81.04 -5.49
CA PRO A 357 -38.44 -79.63 -5.28
C PRO A 357 -37.67 -79.42 -3.97
N ILE A 358 -36.65 -78.55 -4.02
CA ILE A 358 -36.01 -78.04 -2.81
C ILE A 358 -36.96 -77.01 -2.17
N ASP A 359 -37.26 -77.18 -0.88
CA ASP A 359 -38.09 -76.23 -0.12
C ASP A 359 -37.48 -74.82 -0.17
N PRO A 360 -38.30 -73.76 -0.35
CA PRO A 360 -37.82 -72.39 -0.31
C PRO A 360 -37.28 -72.05 1.08
N VAL A 361 -36.16 -71.32 1.10
CA VAL A 361 -35.56 -70.81 2.34
C VAL A 361 -36.46 -69.70 2.89
N ASP A 362 -36.79 -69.76 4.18
CA ASP A 362 -37.61 -68.73 4.85
C ASP A 362 -36.96 -67.34 4.73
N PRO A 363 -37.75 -66.27 4.49
CA PRO A 363 -37.25 -64.91 4.50
C PRO A 363 -36.70 -64.55 5.89
N VAL A 364 -35.57 -63.84 5.92
CA VAL A 364 -35.06 -63.22 7.14
C VAL A 364 -35.96 -62.03 7.51
N ASP A 365 -36.38 -61.96 8.77
CA ASP A 365 -37.18 -60.86 9.29
C ASP A 365 -36.48 -59.49 9.10
N PRO A 366 -37.21 -58.42 8.71
CA PRO A 366 -36.66 -57.08 8.66
C PRO A 366 -36.21 -56.62 10.05
N VAL A 367 -35.09 -55.90 10.10
CA VAL A 367 -34.65 -55.23 11.33
C VAL A 367 -35.55 -54.03 11.60
N ASP A 368 -36.03 -53.88 12.84
CA ASP A 368 -36.87 -52.74 13.25
C ASP A 368 -36.14 -51.41 12.98
N PRO A 369 -36.85 -50.39 12.45
CA PRO A 369 -36.28 -49.05 12.28
C PRO A 369 -36.01 -48.41 13.64
N VAL A 370 -34.89 -47.68 13.72
CA VAL A 370 -34.52 -46.92 14.91
C VAL A 370 -35.42 -45.69 15.03
N ASP A 371 -35.97 -45.45 16.22
CA ASP A 371 -36.83 -44.28 16.48
C ASP A 371 -36.09 -42.96 16.17
N PRO A 372 -36.76 -41.98 15.54
CA PRO A 372 -36.19 -40.66 15.30
C PRO A 372 -36.00 -39.90 16.62
N ILE A 373 -34.90 -39.14 16.70
CA ILE A 373 -34.63 -38.23 17.81
C ILE A 373 -35.56 -37.01 17.72
N ASP A 374 -36.23 -36.67 18.82
CA ASP A 374 -37.11 -35.50 18.90
C ASP A 374 -36.37 -34.19 18.55
N PRO A 375 -36.98 -33.30 17.74
CA PRO A 375 -36.39 -32.01 17.40
C PRO A 375 -36.33 -31.09 18.63
N VAL A 376 -35.21 -30.39 18.77
CA VAL A 376 -35.03 -29.37 19.82
C VAL A 376 -35.86 -28.13 19.46
N ASN A 377 -36.65 -27.65 20.42
CA ASN A 377 -37.47 -26.45 20.23
C ASN A 377 -36.61 -25.22 19.88
N PRO A 378 -37.03 -24.38 18.91
CA PRO A 378 -36.36 -23.13 18.62
C PRO A 378 -36.45 -22.15 19.79
N VAL A 379 -35.38 -21.36 19.97
CA VAL A 379 -35.30 -20.28 20.98
C VAL A 379 -36.08 -19.07 20.46
N ASP A 380 -36.87 -18.44 21.33
CA ASP A 380 -37.67 -17.26 20.97
C ASP A 380 -36.79 -16.10 20.48
N PRO A 381 -37.23 -15.33 19.47
CA PRO A 381 -36.54 -14.13 19.01
C PRO A 381 -36.48 -13.05 20.09
N VAL A 382 -35.39 -12.29 20.12
CA VAL A 382 -35.23 -11.11 20.97
C VAL A 382 -36.00 -9.94 20.37
N ASP A 383 -36.75 -9.19 21.19
CA ASP A 383 -37.51 -8.02 20.74
C ASP A 383 -36.60 -6.91 20.15
N PRO A 384 -37.04 -6.23 19.08
CA PRO A 384 -36.30 -5.12 18.49
C PRO A 384 -36.28 -3.88 19.39
N VAL A 385 -35.18 -3.14 19.33
CA VAL A 385 -34.97 -1.88 20.06
C VAL A 385 -35.66 -0.73 19.33
N ASP A 386 -36.33 0.17 20.07
CA ASP A 386 -37.02 1.32 19.52
C ASP A 386 -36.06 2.30 18.80
N PRO A 387 -36.51 2.93 17.68
CA PRO A 387 -35.71 3.91 16.95
C PRO A 387 -35.57 5.24 17.70
N ILE A 388 -34.41 5.88 17.53
CA ILE A 388 -34.07 7.19 18.12
C ILE A 388 -34.66 8.32 17.26
N ASP A 389 -35.26 9.32 17.90
CA ASP A 389 -35.85 10.49 17.24
C ASP A 389 -34.84 11.34 16.43
N PRO A 390 -35.23 11.88 15.28
CA PRO A 390 -34.38 12.73 14.45
C PRO A 390 -34.18 14.14 15.03
N VAL A 391 -32.93 14.62 15.00
CA VAL A 391 -32.56 16.00 15.34
C VAL A 391 -32.98 17.00 14.26
N THR A 392 -33.45 18.17 14.68
CA THR A 392 -33.91 19.25 13.81
C THR A 392 -32.73 20.05 13.21
N PRO A 393 -32.78 20.43 11.92
CA PRO A 393 -31.71 21.22 11.29
C PRO A 393 -31.81 22.71 11.61
N THR A 394 -30.66 23.34 11.85
CA THR A 394 -30.53 24.79 12.04
C THR A 394 -30.40 25.54 10.70
N THR A 395 -30.94 26.76 10.65
CA THR A 395 -31.02 27.66 9.49
C THR A 395 -29.67 28.33 9.15
N PRO A 396 -29.31 28.49 7.85
CA PRO A 396 -28.10 29.21 7.44
C PRO A 396 -28.30 30.73 7.36
N GLU A 397 -27.30 31.48 7.83
CA GLU A 397 -27.23 32.95 7.78
C GLU A 397 -26.83 33.48 6.39
N GLY A 398 -27.31 34.69 6.07
CA GLY A 398 -27.39 35.27 4.72
C GLY A 398 -26.09 35.79 4.09
N VAL A 399 -26.14 35.86 2.76
CA VAL A 399 -25.08 36.35 1.86
C VAL A 399 -25.24 37.85 1.62
N VAL A 400 -24.15 38.63 1.69
CA VAL A 400 -24.09 40.05 1.31
C VAL A 400 -23.55 40.23 -0.13
N PRO A 401 -24.07 41.18 -0.93
CA PRO A 401 -23.65 41.36 -2.33
C PRO A 401 -22.40 42.23 -2.47
N ILE A 402 -21.55 41.86 -3.43
CA ILE A 402 -20.39 42.63 -3.89
C ILE A 402 -20.85 43.71 -4.89
N ASP A 403 -20.66 44.98 -4.54
CA ASP A 403 -20.72 46.05 -5.53
C ASP A 403 -19.68 47.13 -5.22
N SER A 404 -19.11 47.70 -6.29
CA SER A 404 -18.11 48.79 -6.32
C SER A 404 -16.63 48.40 -6.25
N VAL A 405 -16.09 48.03 -7.41
CA VAL A 405 -14.65 48.15 -7.76
C VAL A 405 -14.37 49.59 -8.20
N PRO A 406 -13.33 50.28 -7.68
CA PRO A 406 -12.71 51.41 -8.37
C PRO A 406 -11.42 50.98 -9.09
N ILE A 407 -11.39 51.32 -10.38
CA ILE A 407 -10.24 51.30 -11.28
C ILE A 407 -9.25 52.39 -10.84
N PHE A 408 -7.96 52.07 -10.82
CA PHE A 408 -6.90 53.08 -10.87
C PHE A 408 -5.92 52.73 -11.98
N ASP A 409 -5.98 53.53 -13.04
CA ASP A 409 -4.86 53.80 -13.93
C ASP A 409 -3.77 54.51 -13.12
N ASP A 410 -2.57 53.93 -13.07
CA ASP A 410 -1.33 54.61 -13.48
C ASP A 410 -0.11 53.71 -13.27
N VAL A 411 0.55 53.43 -14.39
CA VAL A 411 1.85 52.77 -14.49
C VAL A 411 2.93 53.77 -14.12
N ILE A 412 3.67 53.52 -13.03
CA ILE A 412 5.04 54.03 -12.86
C ILE A 412 5.97 52.89 -12.47
N ILE A 413 6.88 52.57 -13.39
CA ILE A 413 7.95 51.60 -13.23
C ILE A 413 9.07 52.28 -12.43
N GLY A 414 9.36 51.78 -11.23
CA GLY A 414 10.49 52.20 -10.41
C GLY A 414 11.13 51.00 -9.72
N SER A 415 12.34 50.65 -10.15
CA SER A 415 13.17 49.60 -9.56
C SER A 415 13.60 49.96 -8.13
N GLY A 416 13.38 49.08 -7.16
CA GLY A 416 13.92 49.23 -5.81
C GLY A 416 13.49 48.11 -4.87
N SER A 417 14.45 47.32 -4.42
CA SER A 417 14.35 46.24 -3.45
C SER A 417 14.11 46.77 -2.03
N ASP A 418 13.00 46.37 -1.39
CA ASP A 418 12.88 45.97 0.04
C ASP A 418 11.42 45.57 0.36
N PRO A 419 11.16 44.52 1.17
CA PRO A 419 9.80 44.10 1.49
C PRO A 419 9.21 44.91 2.66
N MET A 420 8.09 45.57 2.40
CA MET A 420 7.27 46.26 3.39
C MET A 420 6.39 45.26 4.16
N PHE A 421 6.41 45.39 5.49
CA PHE A 421 5.52 44.72 6.44
C PHE A 421 4.07 45.21 6.21
N VAL A 422 3.16 44.30 5.86
CA VAL A 422 1.72 44.63 5.68
C VAL A 422 0.97 44.25 6.96
N ILE A 423 0.47 45.25 7.68
CA ILE A 423 -0.55 45.07 8.72
C ILE A 423 -1.92 45.12 8.03
N PRO A 424 -2.80 44.11 8.17
CA PRO A 424 -4.15 44.19 7.61
C PRO A 424 -4.98 45.24 8.36
N ALA A 425 -5.60 46.17 7.62
CA ALA A 425 -6.56 47.13 8.17
C ALA A 425 -7.90 46.43 8.43
N GLY A 426 -8.37 46.43 9.68
CA GLY A 426 -9.66 45.85 10.05
C GLY A 426 -9.94 45.65 11.55
N MET A 427 -9.06 46.08 12.46
CA MET A 427 -9.35 46.01 13.89
C MET A 427 -10.03 47.31 14.35
N ASN A 428 -11.35 47.26 14.55
CA ASN A 428 -12.10 48.32 15.21
C ASN A 428 -11.94 48.15 16.73
N VAL A 429 -10.99 48.85 17.32
CA VAL A 429 -10.73 48.83 18.77
C VAL A 429 -11.53 49.96 19.41
N THR A 430 -12.69 49.64 19.97
CA THR A 430 -13.35 50.50 20.96
C THR A 430 -13.11 49.92 22.35
N ASP A 431 -11.97 50.22 22.96
CA ASP A 431 -11.79 50.58 24.40
C ASP A 431 -10.28 50.73 24.77
N PRO A 432 -9.89 51.40 25.88
CA PRO A 432 -8.98 52.54 25.80
C PRO A 432 -7.74 52.37 26.69
N ILE A 433 -6.58 51.99 26.14
CA ILE A 433 -5.28 52.20 26.81
C ILE A 433 -4.21 52.51 25.76
N ALA A 434 -4.24 53.72 25.20
CA ALA A 434 -3.10 54.28 24.47
C ALA A 434 -3.15 55.81 24.42
N GLN A 435 -3.15 56.44 25.59
CA GLN A 435 -2.66 57.81 25.72
C GLN A 435 -1.47 57.79 26.67
N GLN A 436 -0.26 57.76 26.09
CA GLN A 436 0.82 58.62 26.57
C GLN A 436 1.96 58.70 25.55
N ASN A 437 2.26 59.95 25.19
CA ASN A 437 3.55 60.45 24.70
C ASN A 437 3.87 60.30 23.21
N VAL A 438 3.19 61.14 22.41
CA VAL A 438 3.79 61.72 21.20
C VAL A 438 4.55 62.99 21.62
N ALA A 439 5.87 63.01 21.44
CA ALA A 439 6.64 64.26 21.35
C ALA A 439 7.80 64.09 20.35
N SER A 440 7.55 64.65 19.16
CA SER A 440 8.45 65.11 18.11
C SER A 440 9.98 65.11 18.36
N GLY A 441 10.72 64.52 17.42
CA GLY A 441 12.13 64.84 17.19
C GLY A 441 12.67 64.19 15.91
N LYS A 442 12.77 64.96 14.82
CA LYS A 442 13.51 64.56 13.61
C LYS A 442 15.00 64.50 13.95
N THR A 443 15.67 63.37 13.75
CA THR A 443 17.14 63.29 13.69
C THR A 443 17.58 62.59 12.41
N GLN A 444 18.41 63.30 11.68
CA GLN A 444 19.05 62.91 10.42
C GLN A 444 20.22 61.96 10.74
N LEU A 445 20.41 60.89 9.96
CA LEU A 445 21.56 59.99 10.08
C LEU A 445 22.87 60.71 9.67
N PRO A 446 23.99 60.50 10.38
CA PRO A 446 25.29 61.08 10.00
C PRO A 446 25.87 60.40 8.74
N LYS A 447 26.66 61.15 7.97
CA LYS A 447 27.35 60.65 6.77
C LYS A 447 28.67 59.94 7.15
N THR A 448 29.07 59.01 6.28
CA THR A 448 30.27 58.18 6.42
C THR A 448 31.54 59.03 6.58
N GLY A 449 32.25 58.89 7.70
CA GLY A 449 33.54 59.54 7.95
C GLY A 449 33.75 60.16 9.33
N ASP A 450 32.69 60.29 10.15
CA ASP A 450 32.81 60.93 11.47
C ASP A 450 33.16 59.92 12.59
N SER A 451 34.15 60.26 13.41
CA SER A 451 34.55 59.49 14.60
C SER A 451 33.49 59.59 15.71
N LEU A 452 33.05 58.44 16.22
CA LEU A 452 32.11 58.36 17.35
C LEU A 452 32.81 58.68 18.68
N PRO A 453 32.22 59.48 19.58
CA PRO A 453 32.73 59.67 20.93
C PRO A 453 32.41 58.44 21.79
N PHE A 454 33.44 57.87 22.41
CA PHE A 454 33.35 56.84 23.43
C PHE A 454 32.84 57.44 24.74
N GLU A 455 31.71 56.95 25.27
CA GLU A 455 31.56 56.71 26.72
C GLU A 455 30.58 55.54 26.98
N ASN A 456 31.13 54.52 27.67
CA ASN A 456 30.49 53.61 28.62
C ASN A 456 29.36 52.67 28.16
N ILE A 457 29.73 51.53 27.57
CA ILE A 457 29.02 50.25 27.83
C ILE A 457 30.04 49.13 28.05
N ILE A 458 29.89 48.47 29.20
CA ILE A 458 30.73 47.40 29.76
C ILE A 458 30.69 46.15 28.87
N LEU A 459 31.87 45.74 28.41
CA LEU A 459 32.12 44.55 27.62
C LEU A 459 32.49 43.38 28.57
N GLY A 460 31.58 42.44 28.76
CA GLY A 460 31.83 41.19 29.49
C GLY A 460 32.22 40.07 28.53
N GLY A 461 33.49 40.02 28.13
CA GLY A 461 34.07 38.97 27.29
C GLY A 461 35.27 38.30 27.94
N LEU A 462 35.09 37.03 28.31
CA LEU A 462 36.05 35.91 28.24
C LEU A 462 37.55 36.19 28.50
N PHE A 463 38.08 35.71 29.63
CA PHE A 463 39.52 35.50 29.86
C PHE A 463 39.81 34.04 30.22
N ILE A 464 40.56 33.34 29.36
CA ILE A 464 41.42 32.21 29.74
C ILE A 464 42.76 32.41 29.03
N GLY A 465 43.82 32.62 29.81
CA GLY A 465 45.19 32.76 29.33
C GLY A 465 46.17 32.75 30.49
N ALA A 466 46.82 31.61 30.68
CA ALA A 466 47.79 31.35 31.74
C ALA A 466 49.07 32.18 31.61
N SER A 467 49.67 32.57 32.75
CA SER A 467 51.13 32.67 32.91
C SER A 467 51.58 32.68 34.38
N PHE A 468 52.62 31.90 34.61
CA PHE A 468 53.41 31.69 35.82
C PHE A 468 54.06 32.96 36.40
N LEU A 469 54.23 33.06 37.72
CA LEU A 469 55.52 32.96 38.45
C LEU A 469 55.45 33.54 39.89
N PHE A 470 55.82 32.70 40.86
CA PHE A 470 56.60 32.96 42.09
C PHE A 470 56.49 34.31 42.84
N LEU A 471 56.08 34.27 44.12
CA LEU A 471 57.04 34.39 45.24
C LEU A 471 56.51 33.86 46.58
N ARG A 472 57.47 33.40 47.38
CA ARG A 472 57.46 32.60 48.62
C ARG A 472 56.93 33.27 49.92
N ARG A 473 56.39 32.37 50.77
CA ARG A 473 56.62 32.12 52.23
C ARG A 473 56.16 33.14 53.30
N LYS A 474 55.29 32.66 54.21
CA LYS A 474 55.57 32.13 55.58
C LYS A 474 54.22 31.82 56.27
N LYS A 475 53.88 30.56 56.63
CA LYS A 475 54.26 29.78 57.83
C LYS A 475 53.54 30.24 59.12
N LEU A 476 52.60 29.42 59.61
CA LEU A 476 52.41 28.87 61.00
C LEU A 476 50.93 28.42 61.13
N MET A 477 50.61 27.12 61.25
CA MET A 477 50.66 26.21 62.42
C MET A 477 49.56 26.39 63.47
N GLN A 478 49.08 25.23 63.94
CA GLN A 478 48.20 24.90 65.08
C GLN A 478 46.75 24.61 64.69
N ARG A 479 46.17 23.44 65.01
CA ARG A 479 46.67 22.24 65.67
C ARG A 479 45.71 21.09 65.35
#